data_AF-A0A173VD69-F1
#
_entry.id   AF-A0A173VD69-F1
#
_cell.length_a   1.000
_cell.length_b   1.000
_cell.length_c   1.000
_cell.angle_alpha   90.00
_cell.angle_beta   90.00
_cell.angle_gamma   90.00
#
_symmetry.space_group_name_H-M   'P 1'
#
loop_
_entity.id
_entity.type
_entity.pdbx_description
1 polymer ?
#
loop_
_entity_poly.entity_id
_entity_poly.type
_entity_poly.pdbx_seq_one_letter_code
_entity_poly.pdbx_strand_id
1 'polypeptide(L)'
;MLRKMKINKYFLGIVLIIIIIMYFMAGVLFLGNTREDNNMKVSTEQQRIEYQTFKSETEGYSLASKYAENLQNNSLDKEAINLQLQEAKKFLQDNIKGISRESDNFAQMFYYCGIIYGLDDIYNCGDYEFVKVGIEVRKYIIKVQNGDMDDELEADLYDKLTKLTADDIQEVVEAIDN
;
A
#
# COMPACT_ATOMS: atom_id res chain seq x y z
N MET A 1 53.66 -37.92 47.45
CA MET A 1 52.64 -38.97 47.22
C MET A 1 51.30 -38.29 46.89
N LEU A 2 50.82 -38.39 45.66
CA LEU A 2 49.53 -37.82 45.22
C LEU A 2 48.36 -38.67 45.75
N ARG A 3 47.54 -38.09 46.63
CA ARG A 3 46.34 -38.73 47.20
C ARG A 3 45.26 -38.79 46.11
N LYS A 4 44.96 -39.99 45.58
CA LYS A 4 43.82 -40.18 44.66
C LYS A 4 42.52 -39.81 45.40
N MET A 5 41.88 -38.72 44.99
CA MET A 5 40.52 -38.37 45.45
C MET A 5 39.53 -39.38 44.85
N LYS A 6 38.88 -40.18 45.71
CA LYS A 6 37.71 -40.98 45.33
C LYS A 6 36.51 -40.05 45.18
N ILE A 7 36.19 -39.65 43.96
CA ILE A 7 34.97 -38.91 43.66
C ILE A 7 33.77 -39.86 43.90
N ASN A 8 32.83 -39.43 44.73
CA ASN A 8 31.61 -40.18 44.98
C ASN A 8 30.75 -40.22 43.70
N LYS A 9 30.39 -41.41 43.22
CA LYS A 9 29.58 -41.59 42.00
C LYS A 9 28.25 -40.84 42.07
N TYR A 10 27.67 -40.71 43.27
CA TYR A 10 26.46 -39.93 43.50
C TYR A 10 26.69 -38.42 43.31
N PHE A 11 27.84 -37.91 43.75
CA PHE A 11 28.20 -36.50 43.56
C PHE A 11 28.46 -36.19 42.08
N LEU A 12 29.16 -37.08 41.38
CA LEU A 12 29.41 -36.93 39.94
C LEU A 12 28.11 -36.96 39.13
N GLY A 13 27.17 -37.84 39.50
CA GLY A 13 25.86 -37.90 38.85
C GLY A 13 25.03 -36.62 39.03
N ILE A 14 25.01 -36.04 40.24
CA ILE A 14 24.30 -34.79 40.51
C ILE A 14 24.88 -33.63 39.69
N VAL A 15 26.22 -33.53 39.62
CA VAL A 15 26.89 -32.48 38.85
C VAL A 15 26.57 -32.60 37.35
N LEU A 16 26.56 -33.82 36.80
CA LEU A 16 26.21 -34.03 35.38
C LEU A 16 24.76 -33.65 35.07
N ILE A 17 23.81 -33.96 35.97
CA ILE A 17 22.40 -33.58 35.80
C ILE A 17 22.25 -32.06 35.79
N ILE A 18 22.96 -31.34 36.66
CA ILE A 18 22.92 -29.87 36.69
C ILE A 18 23.44 -29.27 35.38
N ILE A 19 24.55 -29.81 34.85
CA ILE A 19 25.11 -29.35 33.57
C ILE A 19 24.10 -29.57 32.43
N ILE A 20 23.43 -30.73 32.38
CA ILE A 20 22.42 -31.02 31.37
C ILE A 20 21.24 -30.05 31.46
N ILE A 21 20.73 -29.75 32.66
CA ILE A 21 19.62 -28.81 32.86
C ILE A 21 20.02 -27.39 32.43
N MET A 22 21.24 -26.94 32.73
CA MET A 22 21.74 -25.64 32.31
C MET A 22 21.80 -25.52 30.77
N TYR A 23 22.31 -26.55 30.10
CA TYR A 23 22.34 -26.58 28.64
C TYR A 23 20.93 -26.64 28.02
N PHE A 24 19.99 -27.30 28.68
CA PHE A 24 18.60 -27.36 28.21
C PHE A 24 17.89 -26.01 28.33
N MET A 25 18.06 -25.27 29.45
CA MET A 25 17.52 -23.92 29.61
C MET A 25 18.09 -22.93 28.59
N ALA A 26 19.40 -23.03 28.29
CA ALA A 26 20.04 -22.23 27.26
C ALA A 26 19.52 -22.59 25.86
N GLY A 27 19.31 -23.88 25.57
CA GLY A 27 18.75 -24.35 24.29
C GLY A 27 17.30 -23.91 24.05
N VAL A 28 16.46 -23.89 25.08
CA VAL A 28 15.06 -23.41 24.99
C VAL A 28 14.99 -21.91 24.71
N LEU A 29 15.87 -21.11 25.31
CA LEU A 29 15.98 -19.67 25.02
C LEU A 29 16.47 -19.38 23.59
N PHE A 30 17.36 -20.21 23.04
CA PHE A 30 17.86 -20.03 21.68
C PHE A 30 16.92 -20.57 20.57
N LEU A 31 16.10 -21.59 20.85
CA LEU A 31 15.17 -22.17 19.88
C LEU A 31 13.76 -21.56 19.91
N GLY A 32 13.40 -20.83 20.97
CA GLY A 32 12.12 -20.14 21.08
C GLY A 32 11.98 -18.87 20.23
N ASN A 33 13.08 -18.32 19.71
CA ASN A 33 13.09 -17.00 19.06
C ASN A 33 12.99 -17.00 17.53
N THR A 34 12.83 -18.16 16.88
CA THR A 34 12.72 -18.23 15.41
C THR A 34 11.31 -17.91 14.88
N ARG A 35 10.37 -17.53 15.76
CA ARG A 35 9.01 -17.11 15.38
C ARG A 35 8.80 -15.59 15.30
N GLU A 36 9.77 -14.78 15.77
CA GLU A 36 9.68 -13.31 15.75
C GLU A 36 10.10 -12.67 14.41
N ASP A 37 10.99 -13.31 13.64
CA ASP A 37 11.57 -12.71 12.44
C ASP A 37 10.56 -12.50 11.31
N ASN A 38 9.56 -13.38 11.19
CA ASN A 38 8.56 -13.30 10.12
C ASN A 38 7.56 -12.16 10.38
N ASN A 39 7.13 -11.98 11.64
CA ASN A 39 6.20 -10.91 11.99
C ASN A 39 6.88 -9.53 11.93
N MET A 40 8.16 -9.45 12.29
CA MET A 40 8.94 -8.21 12.19
C MET A 40 9.15 -7.80 10.72
N LYS A 41 9.48 -8.74 9.82
CA LYS A 41 9.62 -8.48 8.37
C LYS A 41 8.30 -8.11 7.69
N VAL A 42 7.20 -8.78 8.05
CA VAL A 42 5.86 -8.43 7.53
C VAL A 42 5.47 -7.02 7.98
N SER A 43 5.80 -6.61 9.22
CA SER A 43 5.52 -5.26 9.71
C SER A 43 6.31 -4.17 8.97
N THR A 44 7.58 -4.41 8.62
CA THR A 44 8.40 -3.42 7.91
C THR A 44 8.05 -3.32 6.43
N GLU A 45 7.66 -4.43 5.79
CA GLU A 45 7.19 -4.44 4.41
C GLU A 45 5.84 -3.76 4.26
N GLN A 46 4.88 -4.06 5.13
CA GLN A 46 3.58 -3.39 5.15
C GLN A 46 3.75 -1.88 5.38
N GLN A 47 4.57 -1.47 6.36
CA GLN A 47 4.89 -0.05 6.60
C GLN A 47 5.54 0.63 5.39
N ARG A 48 6.41 -0.08 4.65
CA ARG A 48 7.03 0.44 3.42
C ARG A 48 5.97 0.70 2.35
N ILE A 49 5.06 -0.25 2.13
CA ILE A 49 3.98 -0.15 1.14
C ILE A 49 3.02 0.98 1.54
N GLU A 50 2.62 1.06 2.81
CA GLU A 50 1.79 2.14 3.34
C GLU A 50 2.43 3.51 3.15
N TYR A 51 3.71 3.65 3.47
CA TYR A 51 4.43 4.91 3.26
C TYR A 51 4.53 5.29 1.77
N GLN A 52 4.85 4.33 0.90
CA GLN A 52 4.99 4.58 -0.55
C GLN A 52 3.67 5.00 -1.18
N THR A 53 2.59 4.27 -0.88
CA THR A 53 1.24 4.56 -1.39
C THR A 53 0.72 5.90 -0.85
N PHE A 54 0.88 6.17 0.45
CA PHE A 54 0.52 7.45 1.06
C PHE A 54 1.26 8.63 0.41
N LYS A 55 2.59 8.48 0.23
CA LYS A 55 3.40 9.49 -0.44
C LYS A 55 2.91 9.74 -1.87
N SER A 56 2.68 8.67 -2.62
CA SER A 56 2.24 8.75 -4.02
C SER A 56 0.86 9.39 -4.17
N GLU A 57 -0.07 9.02 -3.30
CA GLU A 57 -1.40 9.65 -3.23
C GLU A 57 -1.31 11.14 -2.90
N THR A 58 -0.46 11.51 -1.93
CA THR A 58 -0.23 12.91 -1.56
C THR A 58 0.37 13.71 -2.72
N GLU A 59 1.28 13.11 -3.50
CA GLU A 59 1.84 13.75 -4.70
C GLU A 59 0.76 13.98 -5.77
N GLY A 60 -0.14 13.02 -5.98
CA GLY A 60 -1.29 13.17 -6.85
C GLY A 60 -2.25 14.27 -6.40
N TYR A 61 -2.60 14.28 -5.11
CA TYR A 61 -3.42 15.33 -4.51
C TYR A 61 -2.77 16.72 -4.65
N SER A 62 -1.45 16.80 -4.44
CA SER A 62 -0.69 18.04 -4.61
C SER A 62 -0.77 18.57 -6.04
N LEU A 63 -0.80 17.69 -7.04
CA LEU A 63 -1.01 18.10 -8.42
C LEU A 63 -2.42 18.68 -8.63
N ALA A 64 -3.47 18.08 -8.07
CA ALA A 64 -4.82 18.66 -8.12
C ALA A 64 -4.87 20.04 -7.43
N SER A 65 -4.17 20.21 -6.31
CA SER A 65 -4.03 21.51 -5.62
C SER A 65 -3.33 22.57 -6.49
N LYS A 66 -2.32 22.17 -7.27
CA LYS A 66 -1.64 23.08 -8.23
C LYS A 66 -2.57 23.56 -9.33
N TYR A 67 -3.56 22.77 -9.74
CA TYR A 67 -4.56 23.25 -10.68
C TYR A 67 -5.35 24.43 -10.10
N ALA A 68 -5.67 24.41 -8.80
CA ALA A 68 -6.40 25.51 -8.17
C ALA A 68 -5.52 26.77 -8.07
N GLU A 69 -4.23 26.60 -7.75
CA GLU A 69 -3.26 27.70 -7.77
C GLU A 69 -3.11 28.30 -9.17
N ASN A 70 -2.99 27.46 -10.20
CA ASN A 70 -2.88 27.91 -11.59
C ASN A 70 -4.15 28.61 -12.07
N LEU A 71 -5.33 28.17 -11.64
CA LEU A 71 -6.59 28.85 -11.92
C LEU A 71 -6.61 30.26 -11.32
N GLN A 72 -6.24 30.41 -10.04
CA GLN A 72 -6.15 31.72 -9.38
C GLN A 72 -5.16 32.67 -10.08
N ASN A 73 -4.10 32.11 -10.66
CA ASN A 73 -3.07 32.86 -11.37
C ASN A 73 -3.38 33.08 -12.87
N ASN A 74 -4.56 32.68 -13.36
CA ASN A 74 -4.95 32.73 -14.78
C ASN A 74 -3.96 31.98 -15.71
N SER A 75 -3.34 30.91 -15.21
CA SER A 75 -2.35 30.10 -15.91
C SER A 75 -2.77 28.63 -16.04
N LEU A 76 -4.05 28.33 -15.87
CA LEU A 76 -4.58 26.97 -15.96
C LEU A 76 -4.50 26.45 -17.40
N ASP A 77 -3.83 25.32 -17.58
CA ASP A 77 -3.79 24.61 -18.86
C ASP A 77 -4.76 23.42 -18.83
N LYS A 78 -5.97 23.64 -19.35
CA LYS A 78 -7.03 22.63 -19.39
C LYS A 78 -6.70 21.46 -20.32
N GLU A 79 -5.91 21.69 -21.37
CA GLU A 79 -5.50 20.62 -22.30
C GLU A 79 -4.52 19.66 -21.62
N ALA A 80 -3.56 20.21 -20.85
CA ALA A 80 -2.66 19.41 -20.04
C ALA A 80 -3.39 18.60 -18.96
N ILE A 81 -4.42 19.19 -18.30
CA ILE A 81 -5.24 18.48 -17.31
C ILE A 81 -6.02 17.35 -17.99
N ASN A 82 -6.69 17.63 -19.12
CA ASN A 82 -7.40 16.60 -19.87
C ASN A 82 -6.46 15.42 -20.21
N LEU A 83 -5.25 15.71 -20.74
CA LEU A 83 -4.27 14.67 -21.05
C LEU A 83 -3.87 13.87 -19.80
N GLN A 84 -3.67 14.53 -18.66
CA GLN A 84 -3.34 13.87 -17.39
C GLN A 84 -4.45 12.94 -16.91
N LEU A 85 -5.73 13.32 -17.08
CA LEU A 85 -6.87 12.50 -16.68
C LEU A 85 -7.13 11.33 -17.65
N GLN A 86 -6.87 11.52 -18.95
CA GLN A 86 -6.87 10.42 -19.93
C GLN A 86 -5.77 9.40 -19.60
N GLU A 87 -4.58 9.87 -19.22
CA GLU A 87 -3.49 9.02 -18.75
C GLU A 87 -3.89 8.26 -17.48
N ALA A 88 -4.49 8.95 -16.51
CA ALA A 88 -5.01 8.34 -15.29
C ALA A 88 -6.00 7.21 -15.59
N LYS A 89 -7.02 7.49 -16.40
CA LYS A 89 -8.01 6.49 -16.83
C LYS A 89 -7.33 5.25 -17.41
N LYS A 90 -6.44 5.46 -18.38
CA LYS A 90 -5.76 4.37 -19.08
C LYS A 90 -4.90 3.56 -18.12
N PHE A 91 -4.12 4.23 -17.27
CA PHE A 91 -3.27 3.56 -16.31
C PHE A 91 -4.07 2.72 -15.32
N LEU A 92 -5.16 3.28 -14.76
CA LEU A 92 -6.04 2.56 -13.85
C LEU A 92 -6.67 1.35 -14.55
N GLN A 93 -7.16 1.51 -15.78
CA GLN A 93 -7.76 0.42 -16.57
C GLN A 93 -6.75 -0.71 -16.86
N ASP A 94 -5.53 -0.35 -17.27
CA ASP A 94 -4.49 -1.31 -17.65
C ASP A 94 -3.96 -2.11 -16.45
N ASN A 95 -4.06 -1.55 -15.24
CA ASN A 95 -3.40 -2.11 -14.04
C ASN A 95 -4.34 -2.59 -12.94
N ILE A 96 -5.66 -2.33 -13.01
CA ILE A 96 -6.57 -2.76 -11.94
C ILE A 96 -6.71 -4.28 -11.84
N LYS A 97 -6.57 -5.00 -12.96
CA LYS A 97 -6.71 -6.46 -13.00
C LYS A 97 -5.53 -7.17 -12.37
N GLY A 98 -5.79 -8.02 -11.37
CA GLY A 98 -4.76 -8.79 -10.68
C GLY A 98 -3.70 -7.93 -9.99
N ILE A 99 -4.07 -6.71 -9.58
CA ILE A 99 -3.13 -5.78 -8.95
C ILE A 99 -2.59 -6.36 -7.64
N SER A 100 -1.27 -6.31 -7.48
CA SER A 100 -0.57 -6.74 -6.27
C SER A 100 0.08 -5.57 -5.57
N ARG A 101 0.05 -5.57 -4.24
CA ARG A 101 0.75 -4.58 -3.40
C ARG A 101 2.27 -4.56 -3.56
N GLU A 102 2.82 -5.63 -4.13
CA GLU A 102 4.26 -5.76 -4.44
C GLU A 102 4.61 -5.25 -5.85
N SER A 103 3.60 -4.86 -6.64
CA SER A 103 3.81 -4.33 -7.98
C SER A 103 4.36 -2.90 -7.93
N ASP A 104 5.31 -2.59 -8.81
CA ASP A 104 5.79 -1.22 -9.03
C ASP A 104 4.66 -0.25 -9.40
N ASN A 105 3.58 -0.79 -10.00
CA ASN A 105 2.42 0.01 -10.41
C ASN A 105 1.47 0.29 -9.24
N PHE A 106 1.61 -0.36 -8.09
CA PHE A 106 0.66 -0.21 -6.98
C PHE A 106 0.68 1.20 -6.41
N ALA A 107 1.86 1.77 -6.14
CA ALA A 107 1.97 3.15 -5.69
C ALA A 107 1.44 4.13 -6.75
N GLN A 108 1.71 3.87 -8.03
CA GLN A 108 1.24 4.72 -9.13
C GLN A 108 -0.31 4.71 -9.27
N MET A 109 -0.99 3.62 -8.91
CA MET A 109 -2.46 3.61 -8.81
C MET A 109 -2.94 4.64 -7.77
N PHE A 110 -2.25 4.72 -6.62
CA PHE A 110 -2.54 5.72 -5.58
C PHE A 110 -2.25 7.14 -6.06
N TYR A 111 -1.21 7.38 -6.86
CA TYR A 111 -0.96 8.69 -7.47
C TYR A 111 -2.16 9.18 -8.29
N TYR A 112 -2.63 8.38 -9.25
CA TYR A 112 -3.75 8.80 -10.10
C TYR A 112 -5.06 8.91 -9.31
N CYS A 113 -5.31 7.99 -8.36
CA CYS A 113 -6.44 8.11 -7.45
C CYS A 113 -6.34 9.36 -6.57
N GLY A 114 -5.14 9.78 -6.18
CA GLY A 114 -4.88 11.00 -5.42
C GLY A 114 -5.20 12.27 -6.20
N ILE A 115 -4.91 12.30 -7.51
CA ILE A 115 -5.36 13.37 -8.40
C ILE A 115 -6.88 13.44 -8.40
N ILE A 116 -7.56 12.32 -8.67
CA ILE A 116 -9.02 12.25 -8.78
C ILE A 116 -9.71 12.65 -7.47
N TYR A 117 -9.21 12.13 -6.34
CA TYR A 117 -9.69 12.48 -5.02
C TYR A 117 -9.47 13.96 -4.70
N GLY A 118 -8.31 14.52 -5.06
CA GLY A 118 -8.05 15.94 -4.88
C GLY A 118 -8.94 16.83 -5.74
N LEU A 119 -9.31 16.39 -6.94
CA LEU A 119 -10.27 17.11 -7.77
C LEU A 119 -11.65 17.18 -7.09
N ASP A 120 -12.12 16.07 -6.53
CA ASP A 120 -13.38 16.06 -5.77
C ASP A 120 -13.33 17.00 -4.56
N ASP A 121 -12.28 16.90 -3.74
CA ASP A 121 -12.16 17.70 -2.51
C ASP A 121 -12.08 19.22 -2.77
N ILE A 122 -11.45 19.60 -3.88
CA ILE A 122 -11.21 21.02 -4.22
C ILE A 122 -12.35 21.63 -5.03
N TYR A 123 -12.89 20.90 -6.00
CA TYR A 123 -13.87 21.41 -6.97
C TYR A 123 -15.27 20.81 -6.81
N ASN A 124 -15.47 19.93 -5.83
CA ASN A 124 -16.75 19.27 -5.55
C ASN A 124 -17.33 18.57 -6.80
N CYS A 125 -16.48 17.80 -7.49
CA CYS A 125 -16.80 17.13 -8.75
C CYS A 125 -17.03 15.61 -8.62
N GLY A 126 -17.31 15.11 -7.41
CA GLY A 126 -17.55 13.68 -7.14
C GLY A 126 -18.77 13.07 -7.84
N ASP A 127 -19.69 13.90 -8.33
CA ASP A 127 -20.88 13.43 -9.05
C ASP A 127 -20.58 13.04 -10.51
N TYR A 128 -19.48 13.56 -11.09
CA TYR A 128 -19.06 13.24 -12.45
C TYR A 128 -18.55 11.81 -12.53
N GLU A 129 -18.91 11.11 -13.62
CA GLU A 129 -18.73 9.65 -13.71
C GLU A 129 -17.27 9.23 -13.61
N PHE A 130 -16.36 9.97 -14.26
CA PHE A 130 -14.92 9.72 -14.15
C PHE A 130 -14.42 9.78 -12.71
N VAL A 131 -14.86 10.78 -11.94
CA VAL A 131 -14.44 10.98 -10.54
C VAL A 131 -15.04 9.92 -9.64
N LYS A 132 -16.33 9.62 -9.82
CA LYS A 132 -17.03 8.55 -9.09
C LYS A 132 -16.33 7.21 -9.25
N VAL A 133 -16.05 6.79 -10.49
CA VAL A 133 -15.33 5.54 -10.78
C VAL A 133 -13.94 5.57 -10.16
N GLY A 134 -13.19 6.68 -10.29
CA GLY A 134 -11.87 6.80 -9.67
C GLY A 134 -11.88 6.69 -8.13
N ILE A 135 -12.90 7.23 -7.46
CA ILE A 135 -13.08 7.08 -6.00
C ILE A 135 -13.38 5.62 -5.63
N GLU A 136 -14.16 4.91 -6.44
CA GLU A 136 -14.42 3.47 -6.22
C GLU A 136 -13.15 2.63 -6.43
N VAL A 137 -12.34 2.94 -7.46
CA VAL A 137 -11.03 2.33 -7.68
C VAL A 137 -10.11 2.57 -6.48
N ARG A 138 -10.08 3.81 -5.95
CA ARG A 138 -9.32 4.15 -4.74
C ARG A 138 -9.74 3.28 -3.56
N LYS A 139 -11.04 3.10 -3.33
CA LYS A 139 -11.56 2.22 -2.25
C LYS A 139 -11.10 0.78 -2.45
N TYR A 140 -11.14 0.27 -3.68
CA TYR A 140 -10.67 -1.07 -4.00
C TYR A 140 -9.18 -1.26 -3.72
N ILE A 141 -8.30 -0.37 -4.20
CA ILE A 141 -6.85 -0.51 -3.98
C ILE A 141 -6.44 -0.37 -2.51
N ILE A 142 -7.23 0.34 -1.68
CA ILE A 142 -7.06 0.36 -0.22
C ILE A 142 -7.41 -1.01 0.38
N LYS A 143 -8.46 -1.68 -0.10
CA LYS A 143 -8.76 -3.05 0.34
C LYS A 143 -7.63 -4.00 -0.05
N VAL A 144 -7.11 -3.91 -1.28
CA VAL A 144 -5.95 -4.68 -1.74
C VAL A 144 -4.73 -4.44 -0.86
N GLN A 145 -4.45 -3.19 -0.48
CA GLN A 145 -3.37 -2.84 0.45
C GLN A 145 -3.51 -3.54 1.81
N ASN A 146 -4.75 -3.68 2.28
CA ASN A 146 -5.10 -4.36 3.53
C ASN A 146 -5.18 -5.90 3.39
N GLY A 147 -4.97 -6.44 2.19
CA GLY A 147 -5.05 -7.88 1.90
C GLY A 147 -6.47 -8.41 1.72
N ASP A 148 -7.45 -7.54 1.47
CA ASP A 148 -8.87 -7.87 1.25
C ASP A 148 -9.23 -7.72 -0.24
N MET A 149 -8.83 -8.70 -1.06
CA MET A 149 -9.09 -8.70 -2.50
C MET A 149 -10.50 -9.21 -2.80
N ASP A 150 -11.19 -8.52 -3.71
CA ASP A 150 -12.58 -8.80 -4.11
C ASP A 150 -12.63 -8.88 -5.65
N ASP A 151 -12.58 -10.10 -6.18
CA ASP A 151 -12.51 -10.37 -7.62
C ASP A 151 -13.76 -9.89 -8.38
N GLU A 152 -14.93 -9.89 -7.72
CA GLU A 152 -16.18 -9.41 -8.33
C GLU A 152 -16.15 -7.89 -8.47
N LEU A 153 -15.72 -7.20 -7.41
CA LEU A 153 -15.52 -5.75 -7.45
C LEU A 153 -14.41 -5.35 -8.44
N GLU A 154 -13.32 -6.11 -8.53
CA GLU A 154 -12.26 -5.87 -9.52
C GLU A 154 -12.82 -5.90 -10.95
N ALA A 155 -13.60 -6.94 -11.27
CA ALA A 155 -14.19 -7.11 -12.59
C ALA A 155 -15.19 -6.00 -12.93
N ASP A 156 -16.03 -5.60 -11.97
CA ASP A 156 -16.97 -4.47 -12.11
C ASP A 156 -16.23 -3.14 -12.37
N LEU A 157 -15.17 -2.86 -11.61
CA LEU A 157 -14.39 -1.63 -11.77
C LEU A 157 -13.64 -1.59 -13.10
N TYR A 158 -13.11 -2.73 -13.55
CA TYR A 158 -12.50 -2.82 -14.88
C TYR A 158 -13.51 -2.51 -16.00
N ASP A 159 -14.73 -3.04 -15.89
CA ASP A 159 -15.81 -2.77 -16.86
C ASP A 159 -16.22 -1.30 -16.84
N LYS A 160 -16.39 -0.70 -15.64
CA LYS A 160 -16.64 0.74 -15.48
C LYS A 160 -15.55 1.59 -16.12
N LEU A 161 -14.27 1.32 -15.82
CA LEU A 161 -13.14 2.03 -16.41
C LEU A 161 -13.11 1.93 -17.95
N THR A 162 -13.49 0.77 -18.49
CA THR A 162 -13.56 0.53 -19.94
C THR A 162 -14.70 1.32 -20.60
N LYS A 163 -15.80 1.53 -19.88
CA LYS A 163 -16.99 2.26 -20.38
C LYS A 163 -16.87 3.77 -20.31
N LEU A 164 -16.00 4.29 -19.45
CA LEU A 164 -15.70 5.72 -19.42
C LEU A 164 -15.29 6.19 -20.82
N THR A 165 -15.76 7.36 -21.20
CA THR A 165 -15.52 7.99 -22.50
C THR A 165 -14.50 9.13 -22.36
N ALA A 166 -14.25 9.86 -23.45
CA ALA A 166 -13.50 11.10 -23.37
C ALA A 166 -14.37 12.24 -22.81
N ASP A 167 -15.67 12.21 -23.10
CA ASP A 167 -16.63 13.22 -22.67
C ASP A 167 -16.78 13.21 -21.14
N ASP A 168 -16.81 12.03 -20.51
CA ASP A 168 -16.85 11.90 -19.04
C ASP A 168 -15.65 12.57 -18.33
N ILE A 169 -14.50 12.64 -19.02
CA ILE A 169 -13.31 13.34 -18.52
C ILE A 169 -13.40 14.84 -18.80
N GLN A 170 -13.85 15.19 -20.01
CA GLN A 170 -14.02 16.59 -20.42
C GLN A 170 -14.98 17.34 -19.49
N GLU A 171 -16.07 16.69 -19.05
CA GLU A 171 -17.00 17.27 -18.07
C GLU A 171 -16.30 17.67 -16.75
N VAL A 172 -15.33 16.88 -16.28
CA VAL A 172 -14.54 17.18 -15.08
C VAL A 172 -13.61 18.37 -15.33
N VAL A 173 -12.96 18.41 -16.50
CA VAL A 173 -12.06 19.51 -16.88
C VAL A 173 -12.82 20.84 -16.96
N GLU A 174 -14.07 20.80 -17.42
CA GLU A 174 -14.96 21.96 -17.47
C GLU A 174 -15.45 22.39 -16.08
N ALA A 175 -15.62 21.45 -15.15
CA ALA A 175 -16.02 21.72 -13.77
C ALA A 175 -14.94 22.49 -12.97
N ILE A 176 -13.65 22.31 -13.28
CA ILE A 176 -12.52 22.94 -12.57
C ILE A 176 -12.54 24.48 -12.62
N ASP A 177 -13.29 25.08 -13.54
CA ASP A 177 -13.37 26.54 -13.76
C ASP A 177 -14.65 27.19 -13.21
N ASN A 178 -15.57 26.39 -12.63
CA ASN A 178 -16.85 26.87 -12.09
C ASN A 178 -16.82 26.99 -10.56
#